data_AF-L9XTX1-F1
#
_entry.id   AF-L9XTX1-F1
#
_cell.length_a   1.000
_cell.length_b   1.000
_cell.length_c   1.000
_cell.angle_alpha   90.00
_cell.angle_beta   90.00
_cell.angle_gamma   90.00
#
_symmetry.space_group_name_H-M   'P 1'
#
loop_
_entity.id
_entity.type
_entity.pdbx_description
1 polymer ?
#
loop_
_entity_poly.entity_id
_entity_poly.type
_entity_poly.pdbx_seq_one_letter_code
_entity_poly.pdbx_strand_id
1 'polypeptide(L)'
;MTEESAHEGGAAERAIATDGGEPIDGTDDEGVVRRDRFSGGPARSFLSSLAADERIFAADLEVDRAHTVMLAEQGIIADDVAGQILTAIDAIEVDGHDSLPDGEDVHEAIETAVIERIGADGGKMHTARSRNDEVAACIRYRLRDDILEAIETTLALRESLAAVADDHRETIMPGYTHLQPAQPTTVAHWALAYQGAVRRDTERLLAAYGRINQSPLGGAAFAGTTFDIDRERTADLLGFDGGPASSARGSSAEQRSAVVVENSMDAASSRDFLLEATQALSTHATTLSGLAEDVIIFANRGFVDLADDYSSTSSIMPQKKNPDTLELVRAVAGDAAGGVQGLTTTLKGLPRAYNRDLQRATTHAWETVDAVTEASEVAAGAVATATWNEETLAAEAGEGFSTATGVADLLAANGLPFRTAHELVAIAAENGADYDALESAAQEVLGESLDAHVDPAAVEDALDPAKSVASRDSQGGPAPEAVAAQLESTHEALATDEETLANRADALEAAHDRLRAEVNGYV
;
A
#
# COMPACT_ATOMS: atom_id res chain seq x y z
N MET A 1 31.10 13.56 53.65
CA MET A 1 31.07 12.86 54.95
C MET A 1 30.66 11.43 54.66
N THR A 2 31.57 10.54 54.99
CA THR A 2 31.60 9.09 54.83
C THR A 2 30.77 8.38 55.90
N GLU A 3 30.30 7.17 55.59
CA GLU A 3 30.15 5.95 56.42
C GLU A 3 29.15 5.04 55.67
N GLU A 4 29.54 3.98 54.96
CA GLU A 4 30.17 2.70 55.35
C GLU A 4 29.23 1.75 56.11
N SER A 5 28.90 0.63 55.47
CA SER A 5 28.44 -0.60 56.11
C SER A 5 28.65 -1.78 55.14
N ALA A 6 29.61 -2.62 55.48
CA ALA A 6 29.99 -3.84 54.78
C ALA A 6 29.08 -5.03 55.13
N HIS A 7 28.99 -6.02 54.22
CA HIS A 7 28.69 -7.40 54.58
C HIS A 7 29.48 -8.37 53.69
N GLU A 8 30.35 -9.15 54.34
CA GLU A 8 31.01 -10.34 53.80
C GLU A 8 30.06 -11.55 53.81
N GLY A 9 30.30 -12.53 52.93
CA GLY A 9 30.07 -13.94 53.27
C GLY A 9 29.65 -14.87 52.13
N GLY A 10 30.54 -15.80 51.77
CA GLY A 10 30.15 -17.20 51.55
C GLY A 10 30.10 -17.70 50.10
N ALA A 11 31.20 -18.30 49.65
CA ALA A 11 31.22 -19.25 48.54
C ALA A 11 30.54 -20.56 48.95
N ALA A 12 29.72 -21.14 48.07
CA ALA A 12 29.25 -22.52 48.18
C ALA A 12 29.11 -23.16 46.79
N GLU A 13 29.92 -24.17 46.55
CA GLU A 13 29.83 -25.14 45.45
C GLU A 13 28.46 -25.83 45.42
N ARG A 14 27.91 -26.06 44.22
CA ARG A 14 27.01 -27.19 43.96
C ARG A 14 27.26 -27.84 42.60
N ALA A 15 27.92 -28.99 42.72
CA ALA A 15 27.87 -30.23 41.96
C ALA A 15 27.11 -30.29 40.62
N ILE A 16 27.87 -30.76 39.63
CA ILE A 16 27.48 -31.34 38.35
C ILE A 16 26.67 -32.63 38.61
N ALA A 17 25.49 -32.73 38.01
CA ALA A 17 24.75 -33.98 37.83
C ALA A 17 24.79 -34.34 36.34
N THR A 18 25.59 -35.34 36.00
CA THR A 18 25.51 -36.06 34.73
C THR A 18 24.46 -37.15 34.88
N ASP A 19 23.34 -37.02 34.19
CA ASP A 19 22.39 -38.12 34.01
C ASP A 19 22.46 -38.63 32.56
N GLY A 20 22.49 -39.95 32.43
CA GLY A 20 22.64 -40.65 31.16
C GLY A 20 21.32 -40.72 30.42
N GLY A 21 21.36 -40.43 29.12
CA GLY A 21 20.29 -40.72 28.17
C GLY A 21 20.81 -41.69 27.11
N GLU A 22 20.03 -42.74 26.87
CA GLU A 22 20.22 -43.82 25.90
C GLU A 22 20.33 -43.33 24.43
N PRO A 23 20.83 -44.15 23.49
CA PRO A 23 20.98 -43.75 22.09
C PRO A 23 19.59 -43.56 21.48
N ILE A 24 19.34 -42.37 20.95
CA ILE A 24 18.18 -42.10 20.11
C ILE A 24 18.42 -42.85 18.79
N ASP A 25 17.53 -43.81 18.53
CA ASP A 25 17.46 -44.61 17.32
C ASP A 25 17.21 -43.70 16.11
N GLY A 26 17.94 -43.96 15.03
CA GLY A 26 18.05 -43.08 13.88
C GLY A 26 16.81 -43.12 12.99
N THR A 27 16.22 -41.95 12.81
CA THR A 27 15.60 -41.54 11.55
C THR A 27 16.09 -40.13 11.28
N ASP A 28 17.29 -40.04 10.73
CA ASP A 28 17.78 -38.82 10.10
C ASP A 28 16.93 -38.57 8.85
N ASP A 29 15.87 -37.79 9.02
CA ASP A 29 15.15 -37.14 7.93
C ASP A 29 16.02 -35.96 7.44
N GLU A 30 17.23 -36.30 6.98
CA GLU A 30 18.17 -35.35 6.40
C GLU A 30 17.76 -35.11 4.94
N GLY A 31 17.28 -33.89 4.66
CA GLY A 31 17.03 -33.40 3.31
C GLY A 31 18.13 -33.79 2.33
N VAL A 32 17.73 -34.29 1.16
CA VAL A 32 18.62 -34.94 0.18
C VAL A 32 19.69 -33.98 -0.38
N VAL A 33 19.49 -32.67 -0.20
CA VAL A 33 20.23 -31.61 -0.88
C VAL A 33 21.50 -31.15 -0.13
N ARG A 34 21.59 -31.25 1.21
CA ARG A 34 22.79 -30.85 1.98
C ARG A 34 23.06 -31.72 3.23
N ARG A 35 23.75 -32.85 3.04
CA ARG A 35 24.03 -33.83 4.11
C ARG A 35 25.12 -33.49 5.15
N ASP A 36 25.96 -32.45 4.98
CA ASP A 36 27.24 -32.40 5.74
C ASP A 36 27.52 -31.12 6.57
N ARG A 37 26.64 -30.12 6.65
CA ARG A 37 26.87 -28.90 7.48
C ARG A 37 25.60 -28.41 8.16
N PHE A 38 25.69 -28.15 9.47
CA PHE A 38 24.57 -27.75 10.35
C PHE A 38 23.55 -28.87 10.67
N SER A 39 24.01 -30.08 10.95
CA SER A 39 23.18 -31.27 11.28
C SER A 39 22.38 -31.18 12.59
N GLY A 40 22.27 -30.02 13.23
CA GLY A 40 21.38 -29.79 14.37
C GLY A 40 21.63 -28.49 15.14
N GLY A 41 20.80 -28.25 16.16
CA GLY A 41 20.95 -27.15 17.11
C GLY A 41 20.40 -25.80 16.62
N PRO A 42 20.51 -24.73 17.46
CA PRO A 42 19.81 -23.46 17.25
C PRO A 42 20.22 -22.71 15.98
N ALA A 43 21.39 -23.01 15.41
CA ALA A 43 21.82 -22.43 14.14
C ALA A 43 20.99 -22.92 12.95
N ARG A 44 20.58 -24.21 12.94
CA ARG A 44 19.71 -24.76 11.89
C ARG A 44 18.33 -24.10 11.94
N SER A 45 17.75 -24.01 13.13
CA SER A 45 16.46 -23.33 13.34
C SER A 45 16.51 -21.84 13.03
N PHE A 46 17.63 -21.16 13.27
CA PHE A 46 17.78 -19.73 12.97
C PHE A 46 17.97 -19.42 11.47
N LEU A 47 18.46 -20.40 10.71
CA LEU A 47 18.63 -20.28 9.25
C LEU A 47 17.34 -20.61 8.48
N SER A 48 16.45 -21.40 9.07
CA SER A 48 15.25 -21.84 8.39
C SER A 48 14.25 -20.69 8.16
N SER A 49 13.71 -20.59 6.95
CA SER A 49 12.56 -19.74 6.62
C SER A 49 11.31 -20.54 6.25
N LEU A 50 11.31 -21.87 6.31
CA LEU A 50 10.20 -22.70 5.84
C LEU A 50 8.81 -22.22 6.33
N ALA A 51 8.69 -21.84 7.61
CA ALA A 51 7.45 -21.29 8.16
C ALA A 51 7.09 -19.88 7.64
N ALA A 52 8.08 -19.02 7.41
CA ALA A 52 7.86 -17.69 6.84
C ALA A 52 7.57 -17.75 5.32
N ASP A 53 8.07 -18.79 4.66
CA ASP A 53 7.96 -19.00 3.21
C ASP A 53 6.60 -19.61 2.79
N GLU A 54 5.71 -19.92 3.74
CA GLU A 54 4.33 -20.36 3.44
C GLU A 54 3.64 -19.41 2.45
N ARG A 55 3.85 -18.08 2.61
CA ARG A 55 3.27 -17.05 1.73
C ARG A 55 3.74 -17.16 0.28
N ILE A 56 4.90 -17.75 0.01
CA ILE A 56 5.46 -17.92 -1.34
C ILE A 56 5.35 -19.36 -1.86
N PHE A 57 4.77 -20.29 -1.10
CA PHE A 57 4.64 -21.70 -1.49
C PHE A 57 3.94 -21.88 -2.85
N ALA A 58 2.76 -21.27 -3.04
CA ALA A 58 2.03 -21.37 -4.30
C ALA A 58 2.82 -20.74 -5.47
N ALA A 59 3.52 -19.63 -5.22
CA ALA A 59 4.36 -19.00 -6.23
C ALA A 59 5.54 -19.91 -6.65
N ASP A 60 6.12 -20.64 -5.69
CA ASP A 60 7.22 -21.58 -5.95
C ASP A 60 6.78 -22.74 -6.85
N LEU A 61 5.60 -23.31 -6.59
CA LEU A 61 5.04 -24.36 -7.44
C LEU A 61 4.80 -23.87 -8.88
N GLU A 62 4.29 -22.65 -9.07
CA GLU A 62 4.12 -22.08 -10.42
C GLU A 62 5.48 -21.82 -11.11
N VAL A 63 6.46 -21.30 -10.36
CA VAL A 63 7.84 -21.09 -10.86
C VAL A 63 8.47 -22.42 -11.26
N ASP A 64 8.27 -23.47 -10.48
CA ASP A 64 8.72 -24.83 -10.77
C ASP A 64 8.08 -25.42 -12.02
N ARG A 65 6.77 -25.25 -12.19
CA ARG A 65 6.05 -25.67 -13.41
C ARG A 65 6.60 -24.96 -14.64
N ALA A 66 6.66 -23.64 -14.60
CA ALA A 66 7.10 -22.83 -15.74
C ALA A 66 8.56 -23.12 -16.11
N HIS A 67 9.44 -23.30 -15.12
CA HIS A 67 10.83 -23.66 -15.35
C HIS A 67 10.95 -25.07 -15.93
N THR A 68 10.23 -26.04 -15.39
CA THR A 68 10.23 -27.44 -15.89
C THR A 68 9.75 -27.53 -17.34
N VAL A 69 8.66 -26.82 -17.68
CA VAL A 69 8.17 -26.71 -19.06
C VAL A 69 9.25 -26.12 -19.98
N MET A 70 9.89 -25.02 -19.58
CA MET A 70 10.97 -24.42 -20.38
C MET A 70 12.16 -25.37 -20.55
N LEU A 71 12.58 -26.09 -19.51
CA LEU A 71 13.68 -27.06 -19.61
C LEU A 71 13.36 -28.17 -20.63
N ALA A 72 12.11 -28.63 -20.67
CA ALA A 72 11.66 -29.65 -21.63
C ALA A 72 11.60 -29.10 -23.06
N GLU A 73 11.05 -27.90 -23.26
CA GLU A 73 10.98 -27.23 -24.56
C GLU A 73 12.38 -26.96 -25.17
N GLN A 74 13.37 -26.67 -24.33
CA GLN A 74 14.77 -26.51 -24.74
C GLN A 74 15.53 -27.85 -24.89
N GLY A 75 14.87 -28.98 -24.62
CA GLY A 75 15.47 -30.32 -24.67
C GLY A 75 16.57 -30.55 -23.62
N ILE A 76 16.57 -29.77 -22.54
CA ILE A 76 17.51 -29.90 -21.43
C ILE A 76 17.13 -31.11 -20.56
N ILE A 77 15.83 -31.35 -20.41
CA ILE A 77 15.27 -32.57 -19.83
C ILE A 77 14.35 -33.25 -20.85
N ALA A 78 14.14 -34.56 -20.71
CA ALA A 78 13.23 -35.30 -21.58
C ALA A 78 11.77 -35.12 -21.15
N ASP A 79 10.84 -35.13 -22.11
CA ASP A 79 9.41 -34.90 -21.88
C ASP A 79 8.80 -35.85 -20.84
N ASP A 80 9.24 -37.12 -20.82
CA ASP A 80 8.76 -38.12 -19.85
C ASP A 80 9.20 -37.81 -18.41
N VAL A 81 10.41 -37.25 -18.25
CA VAL A 81 10.91 -36.77 -16.95
C VAL A 81 10.19 -35.50 -16.53
N ALA A 82 9.94 -34.58 -17.47
CA ALA A 82 9.19 -33.36 -17.20
C ALA A 82 7.76 -33.67 -16.71
N GLY A 83 7.06 -34.59 -17.38
CA GLY A 83 5.73 -35.04 -16.96
C GLY A 83 5.71 -35.67 -15.56
N GLN A 84 6.73 -36.44 -15.20
CA GLN A 84 6.88 -37.00 -13.85
C GLN A 84 7.07 -35.91 -12.79
N ILE A 85 7.93 -34.92 -13.06
CA ILE A 85 8.15 -33.77 -12.17
C ILE A 85 6.84 -32.99 -11.98
N LEU A 86 6.16 -32.64 -13.07
CA LEU A 86 4.92 -31.87 -13.05
C LEU A 86 3.80 -32.61 -12.29
N THR A 87 3.66 -33.92 -12.50
CA THR A 87 2.72 -34.76 -11.73
C THR A 87 3.03 -34.72 -10.23
N ALA A 88 4.31 -34.74 -9.86
CA ALA A 88 4.73 -34.69 -8.46
C ALA A 88 4.43 -33.33 -7.82
N ILE A 89 4.63 -32.23 -8.56
CA ILE A 89 4.28 -30.87 -8.12
C ILE A 89 2.77 -30.75 -7.90
N ASP A 90 1.94 -31.28 -8.81
CA ASP A 90 0.48 -31.30 -8.63
C ASP A 90 0.03 -32.06 -7.38
N ALA A 91 0.70 -33.17 -7.06
CA ALA A 91 0.44 -33.90 -5.82
C ALA A 91 0.83 -33.07 -4.57
N ILE A 92 1.96 -32.36 -4.62
CA ILE A 92 2.42 -31.48 -3.53
C ILE A 92 1.46 -30.30 -3.33
N GLU A 93 0.94 -29.71 -4.42
CA GLU A 93 -0.06 -28.64 -4.35
C GLU A 93 -1.32 -29.10 -3.60
N VAL A 94 -1.78 -30.32 -3.87
CA VAL A 94 -2.94 -30.92 -3.19
C VAL A 94 -2.65 -31.24 -1.72
N ASP A 95 -1.45 -31.74 -1.42
CA ASP A 95 -1.03 -32.09 -0.05
C ASP A 95 -0.80 -30.84 0.82
N GLY A 96 -0.44 -29.71 0.22
CA GLY A 96 -0.26 -28.41 0.87
C GLY A 96 1.09 -28.22 1.57
N HIS A 97 1.37 -26.98 2.00
CA HIS A 97 2.63 -26.59 2.63
C HIS A 97 2.96 -27.39 3.90
N ASP A 98 1.96 -27.63 4.77
CA ASP A 98 2.12 -28.40 6.01
C ASP A 98 2.56 -29.86 5.79
N SER A 99 2.41 -30.39 4.58
CA SER A 99 2.79 -31.75 4.21
C SER A 99 4.22 -31.86 3.65
N LEU A 100 4.92 -30.73 3.53
CA LEU A 100 6.31 -30.72 3.07
C LEU A 100 7.24 -31.36 4.11
N PRO A 101 8.32 -32.03 3.65
CA PRO A 101 9.36 -32.52 4.55
C PRO A 101 10.10 -31.35 5.22
N ASP A 102 10.78 -31.62 6.33
CA ASP A 102 11.63 -30.64 7.00
C ASP A 102 12.72 -30.11 6.05
N GLY A 103 12.94 -28.79 6.04
CA GLY A 103 13.88 -28.14 5.14
C GLY A 103 14.43 -26.81 5.67
N GLU A 104 15.48 -26.30 5.02
CA GLU A 104 15.98 -24.94 5.27
C GLU A 104 14.92 -23.90 4.82
N ASP A 105 14.39 -24.08 3.62
CA ASP A 105 13.40 -23.19 3.00
C ASP A 105 12.38 -24.01 2.21
N VAL A 106 11.34 -23.34 1.71
CA VAL A 106 10.27 -23.98 0.94
C VAL A 106 10.78 -24.64 -0.35
N HIS A 107 11.79 -24.03 -0.99
CA HIS A 107 12.38 -24.51 -2.25
C HIS A 107 13.06 -25.88 -2.08
N GLU A 108 13.89 -26.03 -1.03
CA GLU A 108 14.52 -27.31 -0.69
C GLU A 108 13.49 -28.37 -0.31
N ALA A 109 12.44 -27.97 0.42
CA ALA A 109 11.40 -28.89 0.87
C ALA A 109 10.57 -29.43 -0.31
N ILE A 110 10.21 -28.57 -1.27
CA ILE A 110 9.52 -28.98 -2.51
C ILE A 110 10.43 -29.90 -3.35
N GLU A 111 11.70 -29.54 -3.58
CA GLU A 111 12.62 -30.39 -4.34
C GLU A 111 12.78 -31.77 -3.70
N THR A 112 12.90 -31.82 -2.36
CA THR A 112 12.97 -33.07 -1.60
C THR A 112 11.70 -33.90 -1.77
N ALA A 113 10.53 -33.28 -1.63
CA ALA A 113 9.23 -33.91 -1.82
C ALA A 113 9.05 -34.48 -3.25
N VAL A 114 9.57 -33.81 -4.28
CA VAL A 114 9.58 -34.31 -5.66
C VAL A 114 10.53 -35.51 -5.80
N ILE A 115 11.76 -35.40 -5.29
CA ILE A 115 12.76 -36.49 -5.35
C ILE A 115 12.27 -37.75 -4.63
N GLU A 116 11.58 -37.62 -3.50
CA GLU A 116 10.99 -38.76 -2.78
C GLU A 116 9.92 -39.47 -3.59
N ARG A 117 9.17 -38.74 -4.41
CA ARG A 117 8.09 -39.29 -5.25
C ARG A 117 8.62 -39.98 -6.51
N ILE A 118 9.60 -39.40 -7.19
CA ILE A 118 10.03 -39.87 -8.53
C ILE A 118 11.50 -40.29 -8.62
N GLY A 119 12.24 -40.20 -7.52
CA GLY A 119 13.65 -40.56 -7.44
C GLY A 119 14.59 -39.46 -7.92
N ALA A 120 15.84 -39.84 -8.21
CA ALA A 120 16.92 -38.90 -8.53
C ALA A 120 16.66 -38.04 -9.79
N ASP A 121 15.78 -38.48 -10.69
CA ASP A 121 15.38 -37.68 -11.84
C ASP A 121 14.59 -36.42 -11.45
N GLY A 122 13.95 -36.39 -10.26
CA GLY A 122 13.28 -35.20 -9.75
C GLY A 122 14.20 -34.00 -9.56
N GLY A 123 15.46 -34.23 -9.14
CA GLY A 123 16.45 -33.16 -8.99
C GLY A 123 16.84 -32.47 -10.31
N LYS A 124 16.43 -33.01 -11.48
CA LYS A 124 16.62 -32.33 -12.76
C LYS A 124 15.81 -31.05 -12.87
N MET A 125 14.74 -30.87 -12.09
CA MET A 125 13.97 -29.61 -12.04
C MET A 125 14.85 -28.41 -11.66
N HIS A 126 15.92 -28.61 -10.88
CA HIS A 126 16.83 -27.54 -10.48
C HIS A 126 17.92 -27.24 -11.53
N THR A 127 17.92 -27.92 -12.68
CA THR A 127 18.91 -27.68 -13.74
C THR A 127 18.81 -26.24 -14.25
N ALA A 128 19.96 -25.59 -14.44
CA ALA A 128 20.07 -24.20 -14.91
C ALA A 128 19.42 -23.13 -14.02
N ARG A 129 19.09 -23.45 -12.76
CA ARG A 129 18.49 -22.54 -11.78
C ARG A 129 19.28 -22.49 -10.48
N SER A 130 19.02 -21.51 -9.63
CA SER A 130 19.51 -21.43 -8.27
C SER A 130 18.38 -20.97 -7.34
N ARG A 131 18.50 -21.25 -6.04
CA ARG A 131 17.61 -20.65 -5.04
C ARG A 131 17.60 -19.12 -5.11
N ASN A 132 18.68 -18.49 -5.56
CA ASN A 132 18.82 -17.03 -5.54
C ASN A 132 17.88 -16.32 -6.54
N ASP A 133 17.78 -16.82 -7.78
CA ASP A 133 16.85 -16.27 -8.77
C ASP A 133 15.43 -16.82 -8.59
N GLU A 134 15.30 -18.06 -8.15
CA GLU A 134 14.03 -18.71 -7.77
C GLU A 134 13.30 -17.95 -6.66
N VAL A 135 13.95 -17.71 -5.51
CA VAL A 135 13.32 -16.97 -4.40
C VAL A 135 12.97 -15.54 -4.82
N ALA A 136 13.81 -14.90 -5.64
CA ALA A 136 13.54 -13.56 -6.15
C ALA A 136 12.30 -13.55 -7.06
N ALA A 137 12.11 -14.60 -7.87
CA ALA A 137 10.94 -14.77 -8.72
C ALA A 137 9.68 -15.00 -7.88
N CYS A 138 9.74 -15.90 -6.89
CA CYS A 138 8.60 -16.23 -6.03
C CYS A 138 8.12 -15.01 -5.24
N ILE A 139 9.05 -14.22 -4.67
CA ILE A 139 8.72 -12.97 -3.98
C ILE A 139 8.02 -11.99 -4.93
N ARG A 140 8.54 -11.79 -6.15
CA ARG A 140 7.95 -10.87 -7.13
C ARG A 140 6.58 -11.34 -7.60
N TYR A 141 6.44 -12.63 -7.86
CA TYR A 141 5.20 -13.27 -8.25
C TYR A 141 4.13 -13.04 -7.19
N ARG A 142 4.41 -13.36 -5.91
CA ARG A 142 3.43 -13.18 -4.84
C ARG A 142 3.13 -11.70 -4.56
N LEU A 143 4.16 -10.86 -4.51
CA LEU A 143 4.01 -9.44 -4.19
C LEU A 143 3.24 -8.68 -5.28
N ARG A 144 3.33 -9.07 -6.55
CA ARG A 144 2.56 -8.37 -7.60
C ARG A 144 1.06 -8.53 -7.35
N ASP A 145 0.63 -9.70 -6.88
CA ASP A 145 -0.77 -9.99 -6.58
C ASP A 145 -1.21 -9.20 -5.35
N ASP A 146 -0.38 -9.19 -4.29
CA ASP A 146 -0.59 -8.34 -3.09
C ASP A 146 -0.74 -6.85 -3.47
N ILE A 147 0.04 -6.36 -4.43
CA ILE A 147 -0.03 -4.97 -4.87
C ILE A 147 -1.25 -4.70 -5.76
N LEU A 148 -1.73 -5.68 -6.53
CA LEU A 148 -2.99 -5.53 -7.27
C LEU A 148 -4.18 -5.43 -6.30
N GLU A 149 -4.20 -6.23 -5.24
CA GLU A 149 -5.19 -6.15 -4.16
C GLU A 149 -5.13 -4.80 -3.43
N ALA A 150 -3.93 -4.32 -3.10
CA ALA A 150 -3.74 -2.99 -2.52
C ALA A 150 -4.22 -1.87 -3.47
N ILE A 151 -4.04 -2.02 -4.79
CA ILE A 151 -4.56 -1.07 -5.79
C ILE A 151 -6.08 -1.11 -5.84
N GLU A 152 -6.70 -2.29 -5.83
CA GLU A 152 -8.15 -2.47 -5.83
C GLU A 152 -8.81 -1.78 -4.63
N THR A 153 -8.30 -2.03 -3.43
CA THR A 153 -8.80 -1.39 -2.20
C THR A 153 -8.57 0.13 -2.19
N THR A 154 -7.45 0.60 -2.75
CA THR A 154 -7.18 2.02 -2.95
C THR A 154 -8.18 2.66 -3.94
N LEU A 155 -8.58 1.95 -4.99
CA LEU A 155 -9.61 2.42 -5.94
C LEU A 155 -10.99 2.46 -5.29
N ALA A 156 -11.37 1.44 -4.52
CA ALA A 156 -12.62 1.44 -3.76
C ALA A 156 -12.73 2.62 -2.77
N LEU A 157 -11.61 3.02 -2.14
CA LEU A 157 -11.56 4.25 -1.34
C LEU A 157 -11.80 5.51 -2.19
N ARG A 158 -11.22 5.59 -3.39
CA ARG A 158 -11.42 6.72 -4.29
C ARG A 158 -12.87 6.82 -4.78
N GLU A 159 -13.48 5.68 -5.10
CA GLU A 159 -14.91 5.58 -5.42
C GLU A 159 -15.77 6.09 -4.27
N SER A 160 -15.48 5.64 -3.05
CA SER A 160 -16.21 6.06 -1.83
C SER A 160 -16.11 7.56 -1.60
N LEU A 161 -14.91 8.14 -1.75
CA LEU A 161 -14.71 9.59 -1.62
C LEU A 161 -15.41 10.38 -2.74
N ALA A 162 -15.41 9.86 -3.97
CA ALA A 162 -16.11 10.49 -5.09
C ALA A 162 -17.63 10.44 -4.90
N ALA A 163 -18.18 9.33 -4.41
CA ALA A 163 -19.59 9.20 -4.08
C ALA A 163 -20.02 10.18 -2.98
N VAL A 164 -19.26 10.27 -1.88
CA VAL A 164 -19.50 11.29 -0.84
C VAL A 164 -19.46 12.70 -1.43
N ALA A 165 -18.54 12.96 -2.34
CA ALA A 165 -18.47 14.25 -2.99
C ALA A 165 -19.65 14.54 -3.92
N ASP A 166 -20.19 13.56 -4.65
CA ASP A 166 -21.36 13.76 -5.51
C ASP A 166 -22.64 14.02 -4.70
N ASP A 167 -22.81 13.28 -3.60
CA ASP A 167 -23.96 13.38 -2.67
C ASP A 167 -23.96 14.70 -1.89
N HIS A 168 -22.78 15.25 -1.58
CA HIS A 168 -22.64 16.42 -0.71
C HIS A 168 -22.02 17.65 -1.39
N ARG A 169 -22.31 17.84 -2.69
CA ARG A 169 -21.81 18.99 -3.48
C ARG A 169 -22.16 20.35 -2.91
N GLU A 170 -23.32 20.46 -2.28
CA GLU A 170 -23.85 21.71 -1.72
C GLU A 170 -23.85 21.73 -0.19
N THR A 171 -23.45 20.63 0.47
CA THR A 171 -23.40 20.55 1.94
C THR A 171 -22.27 21.43 2.45
N ILE A 172 -22.64 22.63 2.92
CA ILE A 172 -21.70 23.62 3.44
C ILE A 172 -21.03 23.09 4.71
N MET A 173 -19.71 23.26 4.79
CA MET A 173 -18.91 22.92 5.98
C MET A 173 -17.92 24.03 6.32
N PRO A 174 -17.50 24.18 7.59
CA PRO A 174 -16.37 25.03 7.94
C PRO A 174 -15.06 24.46 7.38
N GLY A 175 -14.29 25.29 6.67
CA GLY A 175 -12.92 24.98 6.28
C GLY A 175 -11.93 25.44 7.35
N TYR A 176 -10.88 24.64 7.58
CA TYR A 176 -9.92 24.88 8.66
C TYR A 176 -8.50 25.12 8.14
N THR A 177 -7.78 26.02 8.82
CA THR A 177 -6.32 26.08 8.77
C THR A 177 -5.80 26.20 10.21
N HIS A 178 -4.75 25.44 10.57
CA HIS A 178 -4.29 25.36 11.97
C HIS A 178 -5.38 24.93 12.97
N LEU A 179 -6.37 24.14 12.51
CA LEU A 179 -7.60 23.82 13.25
C LEU A 179 -8.41 25.05 13.72
N GLN A 180 -8.21 26.20 13.07
CA GLN A 180 -9.03 27.40 13.25
C GLN A 180 -9.95 27.58 12.04
N PRO A 181 -11.22 27.98 12.26
CA PRO A 181 -12.12 28.34 11.16
C PRO A 181 -11.46 29.35 10.24
N ALA A 182 -11.44 29.05 8.94
CA ALA A 182 -10.81 29.90 7.94
C ALA A 182 -11.86 30.45 6.99
N GLN A 183 -12.49 29.58 6.20
CA GLN A 183 -13.46 29.95 5.16
C GLN A 183 -14.51 28.84 5.02
N PRO A 184 -15.77 29.15 4.70
CA PRO A 184 -16.75 28.15 4.31
C PRO A 184 -16.31 27.36 3.08
N THR A 185 -16.62 26.08 3.07
CA THR A 185 -16.37 25.15 1.96
C THR A 185 -17.51 24.12 1.88
N THR A 186 -17.32 22.99 1.19
CA THR A 186 -18.31 21.90 1.13
C THR A 186 -17.69 20.57 1.50
N VAL A 187 -18.51 19.65 2.00
CA VAL A 187 -18.09 18.25 2.26
C VAL A 187 -17.51 17.63 0.99
N ALA A 188 -18.10 17.93 -0.17
CA ALA A 188 -17.55 17.48 -1.45
C ALA A 188 -16.15 18.00 -1.75
N HIS A 189 -15.88 19.28 -1.50
CA HIS A 189 -14.55 19.84 -1.71
C HIS A 189 -13.51 19.20 -0.78
N TRP A 190 -13.88 18.92 0.48
CA TRP A 190 -13.03 18.16 1.41
C TRP A 190 -12.78 16.72 0.93
N ALA A 191 -13.83 16.00 0.52
CA ALA A 191 -13.71 14.62 0.06
C ALA A 191 -12.85 14.52 -1.22
N LEU A 192 -13.01 15.45 -2.16
CA LEU A 192 -12.20 15.53 -3.37
C LEU A 192 -10.72 15.85 -3.08
N ALA A 193 -10.41 16.58 -2.00
CA ALA A 193 -9.02 16.82 -1.60
C ALA A 193 -8.31 15.51 -1.23
N TYR A 194 -8.97 14.63 -0.46
CA TYR A 194 -8.46 13.29 -0.17
C TYR A 194 -8.48 12.38 -1.40
N GLN A 195 -9.54 12.41 -2.19
CA GLN A 195 -9.63 11.62 -3.43
C GLN A 195 -8.44 11.91 -4.36
N GLY A 196 -8.09 13.19 -4.54
CA GLY A 196 -6.96 13.61 -5.35
C GLY A 196 -5.61 13.21 -4.77
N ALA A 197 -5.48 13.09 -3.44
CA ALA A 197 -4.29 12.53 -2.79
C ALA A 197 -4.18 11.03 -3.03
N VAL A 198 -5.26 10.28 -2.81
CA VAL A 198 -5.31 8.84 -3.03
C VAL A 198 -5.10 8.48 -4.51
N ARG A 199 -5.59 9.29 -5.46
CA ARG A 199 -5.27 9.14 -6.89
C ARG A 199 -3.77 9.10 -7.17
N ARG A 200 -3.00 10.00 -6.55
CA ARG A 200 -1.52 9.99 -6.69
C ARG A 200 -0.89 8.78 -6.00
N ASP A 201 -1.53 8.25 -4.96
CA ASP A 201 -1.07 7.01 -4.32
C ASP A 201 -1.32 5.79 -5.23
N THR A 202 -2.48 5.72 -5.90
CA THR A 202 -2.76 4.74 -6.97
C THR A 202 -1.70 4.80 -8.07
N GLU A 203 -1.34 5.99 -8.56
CA GLU A 203 -0.30 6.16 -9.58
C GLU A 203 1.06 5.57 -9.14
N ARG A 204 1.43 5.73 -7.86
CA ARG A 204 2.68 5.17 -7.31
C ARG A 204 2.65 3.65 -7.25
N LEU A 205 1.54 3.06 -6.79
CA LEU A 205 1.37 1.60 -6.73
C LEU A 205 1.38 0.99 -8.14
N LEU A 206 0.63 1.59 -9.07
CA LEU A 206 0.60 1.17 -10.48
C LEU A 206 1.99 1.25 -11.13
N ALA A 207 2.78 2.26 -10.78
CA ALA A 207 4.15 2.40 -11.25
C ALA A 207 5.05 1.31 -10.64
N ALA A 208 4.99 1.09 -9.32
CA ALA A 208 5.79 0.10 -8.61
C ALA A 208 5.54 -1.32 -9.15
N TYR A 209 4.28 -1.67 -9.42
CA TYR A 209 3.90 -2.94 -10.03
C TYR A 209 4.70 -3.25 -11.30
N GLY A 210 4.94 -2.26 -12.18
CA GLY A 210 5.69 -2.46 -13.41
C GLY A 210 7.14 -2.95 -13.17
N ARG A 211 7.77 -2.52 -12.07
CA ARG A 211 9.11 -2.98 -11.67
C ARG A 211 9.08 -4.25 -10.86
N ILE A 212 7.99 -4.53 -10.13
CA ILE A 212 7.76 -5.83 -9.47
C ILE A 212 7.62 -6.93 -10.53
N ASN A 213 6.83 -6.68 -11.59
CA ASN A 213 6.49 -7.66 -12.63
C ASN A 213 7.61 -7.86 -13.68
N GLN A 214 8.86 -7.94 -13.24
CA GLN A 214 10.02 -8.30 -14.06
C GLN A 214 10.61 -9.63 -13.59
N SER A 215 10.83 -10.57 -14.51
CA SER A 215 11.32 -11.91 -14.19
C SER A 215 12.83 -11.92 -13.90
N PRO A 216 13.28 -12.40 -12.72
CA PRO A 216 14.70 -12.60 -12.44
C PRO A 216 15.22 -13.96 -12.92
N LEU A 217 14.35 -14.89 -13.35
CA LEU A 217 14.71 -16.27 -13.68
C LEU A 217 15.73 -16.34 -14.81
N GLY A 218 16.62 -17.33 -14.70
CA GLY A 218 17.79 -17.49 -15.58
C GLY A 218 19.00 -16.68 -15.15
N GLY A 219 18.89 -15.90 -14.07
CA GLY A 219 20.05 -15.31 -13.38
C GLY A 219 20.90 -16.36 -12.66
N ALA A 220 20.33 -17.53 -12.37
CA ALA A 220 20.89 -18.59 -11.55
C ALA A 220 21.50 -18.01 -10.27
N ALA A 221 22.68 -18.47 -9.87
CA ALA A 221 23.30 -17.99 -8.64
C ALA A 221 23.63 -16.48 -8.66
N PHE A 222 24.05 -15.96 -9.83
CA PHE A 222 24.35 -14.54 -10.11
C PHE A 222 24.99 -14.33 -11.49
N ALA A 223 25.44 -15.39 -12.17
CA ALA A 223 26.24 -15.33 -13.40
C ALA A 223 25.52 -15.93 -14.63
N GLY A 224 24.22 -16.19 -14.51
CA GLY A 224 23.47 -16.95 -15.50
C GLY A 224 23.91 -18.42 -15.52
N THR A 225 23.69 -19.06 -16.67
CA THR A 225 23.86 -20.50 -16.86
C THR A 225 24.55 -20.81 -18.18
N THR A 226 25.16 -21.99 -18.29
CA THR A 226 25.76 -22.49 -19.54
C THR A 226 24.76 -23.22 -20.43
N PHE A 227 23.56 -23.48 -19.93
CA PHE A 227 22.47 -24.10 -20.69
C PHE A 227 21.78 -23.06 -21.58
N ASP A 228 21.31 -23.50 -22.74
CA ASP A 228 20.56 -22.67 -23.68
C ASP A 228 19.10 -22.58 -23.20
N ILE A 229 18.87 -21.72 -22.20
CA ILE A 229 17.54 -21.50 -21.59
C ILE A 229 16.79 -20.38 -22.30
N ASP A 230 15.46 -20.46 -22.31
CA ASP A 230 14.60 -19.38 -22.78
C ASP A 230 13.99 -18.61 -21.61
N ARG A 231 14.64 -17.50 -21.23
CA ARG A 231 14.19 -16.64 -20.12
C ARG A 231 12.87 -15.95 -20.42
N GLU A 232 12.62 -15.60 -21.68
CA GLU A 232 11.37 -14.94 -22.10
C GLU A 232 10.20 -15.91 -22.01
N ARG A 233 10.43 -17.18 -22.36
CA ARG A 233 9.41 -18.23 -22.21
C ARG A 233 8.98 -18.42 -20.77
N THR A 234 9.92 -18.58 -19.84
CA THR A 234 9.55 -18.72 -18.42
C THR A 234 8.86 -17.46 -17.88
N ALA A 235 9.29 -16.27 -18.33
CA ALA A 235 8.65 -15.02 -17.97
C ALA A 235 7.19 -14.91 -18.47
N ASP A 236 6.93 -15.27 -19.74
CA ASP A 236 5.59 -15.28 -20.34
C ASP A 236 4.65 -16.26 -19.64
N LEU A 237 5.11 -17.49 -19.36
CA LEU A 237 4.33 -18.50 -18.66
C LEU A 237 3.92 -18.04 -17.26
N LEU A 238 4.75 -17.24 -16.60
CA LEU A 238 4.48 -16.70 -15.27
C LEU A 238 3.80 -15.32 -15.31
N GLY A 239 3.49 -14.77 -16.47
CA GLY A 239 2.81 -13.47 -16.60
C GLY A 239 3.68 -12.25 -16.26
N PHE A 240 5.01 -12.39 -16.29
CA PHE A 240 5.89 -11.24 -16.18
C PHE A 240 5.86 -10.44 -17.48
N ASP A 241 5.60 -9.13 -17.39
CA ASP A 241 5.51 -8.25 -18.55
C ASP A 241 6.38 -6.98 -18.44
N GLY A 242 6.83 -6.55 -17.26
CA GLY A 242 7.61 -5.32 -17.10
C GLY A 242 6.81 -4.00 -17.19
N GLY A 243 5.47 -4.05 -17.19
CA GLY A 243 4.59 -2.88 -17.16
C GLY A 243 4.25 -2.21 -18.51
N PRO A 244 3.61 -1.01 -18.53
CA PRO A 244 2.97 -0.43 -19.72
C PRO A 244 3.91 -0.16 -20.92
N ALA A 245 5.22 -0.07 -20.68
CA ALA A 245 6.21 0.11 -21.75
C ALA A 245 6.40 -1.16 -22.61
N SER A 246 6.03 -2.34 -22.10
CA SER A 246 6.12 -3.62 -22.80
C SER A 246 4.83 -4.03 -23.51
N SER A 247 3.66 -3.59 -23.02
CA SER A 247 2.34 -4.00 -23.53
C SER A 247 2.04 -3.44 -24.92
N ALA A 248 2.74 -2.38 -25.34
CA ALA A 248 2.78 -1.93 -26.73
C ALA A 248 3.64 -2.92 -27.56
N ARG A 249 3.03 -4.03 -28.01
CA ARG A 249 3.64 -5.08 -28.85
C ARG A 249 4.44 -4.50 -30.03
N GLY A 250 5.71 -4.27 -29.82
CA GLY A 250 6.69 -3.79 -30.79
C GLY A 250 7.98 -4.60 -30.64
N SER A 251 8.59 -4.94 -31.78
CA SER A 251 9.69 -5.92 -31.86
C SER A 251 11.07 -5.32 -31.57
N SER A 252 11.17 -4.23 -30.81
CA SER A 252 12.46 -3.59 -30.55
C SER A 252 13.20 -4.29 -29.41
N ALA A 253 14.53 -4.36 -29.50
CA ALA A 253 15.36 -4.92 -28.43
C ALA A 253 15.21 -4.16 -27.10
N GLU A 254 14.78 -2.90 -27.15
CA GLU A 254 14.50 -2.06 -25.98
C GLU A 254 13.23 -2.51 -25.24
N GLN A 255 12.25 -3.12 -25.92
CA GLN A 255 11.02 -3.64 -25.32
C GLN A 255 11.20 -5.05 -24.73
N ARG A 256 12.08 -5.89 -25.32
CA ARG A 256 12.46 -7.19 -24.74
C ARG A 256 13.23 -7.07 -23.42
N SER A 257 14.01 -5.99 -23.28
CA SER A 257 14.75 -5.66 -22.06
C SER A 257 13.85 -5.29 -20.86
N ALA A 258 12.53 -5.14 -21.04
CA ALA A 258 11.62 -4.72 -19.97
C ALA A 258 11.04 -5.89 -19.15
N VAL A 259 10.96 -7.10 -19.73
CA VAL A 259 10.27 -8.26 -19.12
C VAL A 259 11.18 -9.02 -18.14
N VAL A 260 12.46 -9.15 -18.48
CA VAL A 260 13.46 -9.86 -17.67
C VAL A 260 14.39 -8.87 -17.00
N VAL A 261 14.83 -9.18 -15.78
CA VAL A 261 15.94 -8.47 -15.15
C VAL A 261 17.22 -8.82 -15.91
N GLU A 262 17.71 -7.87 -16.71
CA GLU A 262 18.75 -8.10 -17.72
C GLU A 262 20.03 -8.69 -17.12
N ASN A 263 20.53 -8.10 -16.02
CA ASN A 263 21.77 -8.52 -15.41
C ASN A 263 21.54 -9.62 -14.36
N SER A 264 22.18 -10.78 -14.53
CA SER A 264 22.03 -11.92 -13.62
C SER A 264 22.45 -11.64 -12.17
N MET A 265 23.42 -10.75 -11.96
CA MET A 265 23.85 -10.36 -10.62
C MET A 265 22.80 -9.50 -9.95
N ASP A 266 22.16 -8.61 -10.72
CA ASP A 266 21.05 -7.80 -10.26
C ASP A 266 19.83 -8.68 -9.95
N ALA A 267 19.44 -9.57 -10.87
CA ALA A 267 18.35 -10.52 -10.70
C ALA A 267 18.43 -11.31 -9.39
N ALA A 268 19.63 -11.77 -9.02
CA ALA A 268 19.85 -12.53 -7.79
C ALA A 268 19.90 -11.66 -6.52
N SER A 269 20.10 -10.33 -6.61
CA SER A 269 20.46 -9.51 -5.44
C SER A 269 19.65 -8.25 -5.20
N SER A 270 18.95 -7.71 -6.21
CA SER A 270 18.12 -6.51 -6.01
C SER A 270 16.85 -6.83 -5.25
N ARG A 271 16.48 -5.90 -4.36
CA ARG A 271 15.23 -5.88 -3.59
C ARG A 271 14.68 -4.44 -3.52
N ASP A 272 15.08 -3.60 -4.48
CA ASP A 272 14.59 -2.23 -4.61
C ASP A 272 13.08 -2.18 -4.86
N PHE A 273 12.53 -3.14 -5.59
CA PHE A 273 11.10 -3.31 -5.81
C PHE A 273 10.31 -3.49 -4.50
N LEU A 274 10.90 -4.15 -3.47
CA LEU A 274 10.29 -4.22 -2.15
C LEU A 274 10.25 -2.83 -1.52
N LEU A 275 11.37 -2.11 -1.56
CA LEU A 275 11.47 -0.80 -0.92
C LEU A 275 10.55 0.22 -1.57
N GLU A 276 10.48 0.22 -2.89
CA GLU A 276 9.58 1.10 -3.64
C GLU A 276 8.10 0.82 -3.34
N ALA A 277 7.70 -0.45 -3.29
CA ALA A 277 6.33 -0.84 -2.95
C ALA A 277 5.98 -0.41 -1.51
N THR A 278 6.86 -0.70 -0.55
CA THR A 278 6.69 -0.28 0.85
C THR A 278 6.65 1.24 1.00
N GLN A 279 7.44 1.99 0.22
CA GLN A 279 7.40 3.47 0.22
C GLN A 279 6.10 4.02 -0.36
N ALA A 280 5.57 3.42 -1.43
CA ALA A 280 4.27 3.78 -1.99
C ALA A 280 3.15 3.55 -0.98
N LEU A 281 3.13 2.38 -0.33
CA LEU A 281 2.16 2.03 0.72
C LEU A 281 2.30 2.91 1.97
N SER A 282 3.53 3.22 2.40
CA SER A 282 3.77 4.12 3.55
C SER A 282 3.30 5.55 3.26
N THR A 283 3.45 6.01 2.02
CA THR A 283 2.88 7.30 1.57
C THR A 283 1.37 7.25 1.63
N HIS A 284 0.76 6.16 1.15
CA HIS A 284 -0.69 5.97 1.20
C HIS A 284 -1.22 5.93 2.64
N ALA A 285 -0.58 5.18 3.53
CA ALA A 285 -0.92 5.13 4.95
C ALA A 285 -0.83 6.51 5.62
N THR A 286 0.12 7.35 5.21
CA THR A 286 0.20 8.74 5.67
C THR A 286 -1.02 9.55 5.20
N THR A 287 -1.45 9.41 3.95
CA THR A 287 -2.72 9.99 3.46
C THR A 287 -3.91 9.52 4.30
N LEU A 288 -4.04 8.21 4.53
CA LEU A 288 -5.12 7.62 5.34
C LEU A 288 -5.13 8.16 6.77
N SER A 289 -3.96 8.37 7.37
CA SER A 289 -3.86 8.91 8.72
C SER A 289 -4.40 10.34 8.84
N GLY A 290 -4.23 11.16 7.79
CA GLY A 290 -4.83 12.48 7.70
C GLY A 290 -6.36 12.41 7.61
N LEU A 291 -6.87 11.55 6.73
CA LEU A 291 -8.30 11.30 6.57
C LEU A 291 -8.93 10.85 7.90
N ALA A 292 -8.30 9.89 8.57
CA ALA A 292 -8.72 9.39 9.86
C ALA A 292 -8.72 10.50 10.93
N GLU A 293 -7.67 11.33 11.00
CA GLU A 293 -7.61 12.47 11.93
C GLU A 293 -8.79 13.42 11.74
N ASP A 294 -9.06 13.84 10.49
CA ASP A 294 -10.16 14.75 10.18
C ASP A 294 -11.49 14.14 10.62
N VAL A 295 -11.76 12.89 10.25
CA VAL A 295 -13.05 12.23 10.57
C VAL A 295 -13.20 11.99 12.08
N ILE A 296 -12.12 11.66 12.80
CA ILE A 296 -12.13 11.56 14.27
C ILE A 296 -12.50 12.92 14.90
N ILE A 297 -11.89 14.01 14.43
CA ILE A 297 -12.19 15.36 14.91
C ILE A 297 -13.62 15.76 14.55
N PHE A 298 -14.08 15.46 13.32
CA PHE A 298 -15.44 15.76 12.86
C PHE A 298 -16.47 15.00 13.69
N ALA A 299 -16.24 13.73 14.00
CA ALA A 299 -17.10 12.96 14.88
C ALA A 299 -17.17 13.56 16.28
N ASN A 300 -16.03 14.02 16.82
CA ASN A 300 -15.98 14.72 18.10
C ASN A 300 -16.81 16.02 18.11
N ARG A 301 -16.82 16.74 16.99
CA ARG A 301 -17.58 17.99 16.82
C ARG A 301 -19.04 17.78 16.42
N GLY A 302 -19.47 16.54 16.20
CA GLY A 302 -20.83 16.22 15.75
C GLY A 302 -21.10 16.57 14.27
N PHE A 303 -20.04 16.76 13.49
CA PHE A 303 -20.12 17.06 12.06
C PHE A 303 -20.46 15.82 11.23
N VAL A 304 -20.03 14.66 11.71
CA VAL A 304 -20.27 13.36 11.09
C VAL A 304 -20.63 12.33 12.18
N ASP A 305 -21.57 11.46 11.91
CA ASP A 305 -21.80 10.23 12.68
C ASP A 305 -21.29 9.04 11.87
N LEU A 306 -20.37 8.27 12.45
CA LEU A 306 -19.83 7.06 11.83
C LEU A 306 -20.86 5.93 11.92
N ALA A 307 -20.91 4.98 10.98
CA ALA A 307 -21.78 3.82 11.17
C ALA A 307 -21.30 2.93 12.33
N ASP A 308 -22.22 2.16 12.92
CA ASP A 308 -21.92 1.26 14.04
C ASP A 308 -20.91 0.17 13.65
N ASP A 309 -20.92 -0.29 12.40
CA ASP A 309 -19.96 -1.28 11.87
C ASP A 309 -18.50 -0.77 11.86
N TYR A 310 -18.31 0.55 11.90
CA TYR A 310 -16.99 1.19 11.95
C TYR A 310 -16.73 1.89 13.29
N SER A 311 -17.58 1.68 14.29
CA SER A 311 -17.46 2.30 15.61
C SER A 311 -17.45 1.25 16.71
N SER A 312 -16.84 1.57 17.85
CA SER A 312 -16.94 0.73 19.05
C SER A 312 -17.79 1.40 20.12
N THR A 313 -18.24 0.60 21.09
CA THR A 313 -18.85 1.11 22.32
C THR A 313 -17.90 0.96 23.51
N SER A 314 -18.05 1.84 24.50
CA SER A 314 -17.35 1.69 25.77
C SER A 314 -18.00 0.59 26.63
N SER A 315 -17.18 -0.26 27.25
CA SER A 315 -17.66 -1.28 28.19
C SER A 315 -18.36 -0.73 29.44
N ILE A 316 -18.23 0.57 29.74
CA ILE A 316 -18.85 1.24 30.90
C ILE A 316 -19.85 2.34 30.53
N MET A 317 -19.75 2.92 29.32
CA MET A 317 -20.59 4.04 28.88
C MET A 317 -21.37 3.66 27.61
N PRO A 318 -22.64 3.20 27.73
CA PRO A 318 -23.43 2.72 26.60
C PRO A 318 -23.69 3.76 25.51
N GLN A 319 -23.65 5.05 25.84
CA GLN A 319 -23.85 6.15 24.89
C GLN A 319 -22.57 6.52 24.13
N LYS A 320 -21.39 6.00 24.53
CA LYS A 320 -20.11 6.40 23.95
C LYS A 320 -19.86 5.59 22.68
N LYS A 321 -19.81 6.29 21.54
CA LYS A 321 -19.41 5.78 20.24
C LYS A 321 -17.99 6.24 19.95
N ASN A 322 -17.04 5.31 19.85
CA ASN A 322 -15.63 5.63 19.62
C ASN A 322 -15.24 5.32 18.17
N PRO A 323 -14.44 6.18 17.53
CA PRO A 323 -13.90 5.95 16.20
C PRO A 323 -12.66 5.02 16.22
N ASP A 324 -12.70 3.93 16.97
CA ASP A 324 -11.53 3.05 17.22
C ASP A 324 -10.90 2.52 15.93
N THR A 325 -11.73 2.22 14.93
CA THR A 325 -11.26 1.76 13.60
C THR A 325 -10.36 2.81 12.94
N LEU A 326 -10.76 4.08 12.97
CA LEU A 326 -9.98 5.19 12.42
C LEU A 326 -8.74 5.49 13.28
N GLU A 327 -8.79 5.27 14.59
CA GLU A 327 -7.59 5.35 15.43
C GLU A 327 -6.54 4.32 15.03
N LEU A 328 -6.97 3.10 14.67
CA LEU A 328 -6.10 2.05 14.15
C LEU A 328 -5.59 2.36 12.73
N VAL A 329 -6.45 2.86 11.83
CA VAL A 329 -6.03 3.35 10.51
C VAL A 329 -4.93 4.40 10.63
N ARG A 330 -5.07 5.34 11.59
CA ARG A 330 -4.04 6.36 11.87
C ARG A 330 -2.74 5.74 12.41
N ALA A 331 -2.80 4.66 13.18
CA ALA A 331 -1.63 3.97 13.71
C ALA A 331 -0.81 3.25 12.62
N VAL A 332 -1.47 2.69 11.61
CA VAL A 332 -0.83 1.96 10.48
C VAL A 332 0.20 2.81 9.73
N ALA A 333 0.05 4.14 9.71
CA ALA A 333 1.08 5.03 9.15
C ALA A 333 2.44 4.90 9.85
N GLY A 334 2.44 4.69 11.18
CA GLY A 334 3.64 4.44 11.96
C GLY A 334 4.28 3.09 11.64
N ASP A 335 3.46 2.04 11.52
CA ASP A 335 3.92 0.69 11.19
C ASP A 335 4.55 0.64 9.80
N ALA A 336 3.88 1.23 8.80
CA ALA A 336 4.38 1.32 7.43
C ALA A 336 5.70 2.12 7.34
N ALA A 337 5.81 3.23 8.07
CA ALA A 337 7.06 4.00 8.14
C ALA A 337 8.20 3.18 8.78
N GLY A 338 7.88 2.37 9.80
CA GLY A 338 8.79 1.39 10.39
C GLY A 338 9.27 0.35 9.37
N GLY A 339 8.36 -0.18 8.55
CA GLY A 339 8.68 -1.09 7.44
C GLY A 339 9.66 -0.50 6.44
N VAL A 340 9.44 0.75 5.99
CA VAL A 340 10.36 1.47 5.09
C VAL A 340 11.75 1.60 5.71
N GLN A 341 11.83 2.00 6.97
CA GLN A 341 13.10 2.20 7.66
C GLN A 341 13.84 0.86 7.86
N GLY A 342 13.14 -0.18 8.30
CA GLY A 342 13.68 -1.53 8.45
C GLY A 342 14.29 -2.03 7.15
N LEU A 343 13.52 -1.96 6.06
CA LEU A 343 13.96 -2.40 4.74
C LEU A 343 15.14 -1.58 4.20
N THR A 344 15.09 -0.25 4.32
CA THR A 344 16.19 0.64 3.92
C THR A 344 17.48 0.27 4.64
N THR A 345 17.41 -0.02 5.95
CA THR A 345 18.59 -0.35 6.75
C THR A 345 19.12 -1.76 6.49
N THR A 346 18.24 -2.73 6.22
CA THR A 346 18.61 -4.09 5.82
C THR A 346 19.35 -4.09 4.48
N LEU A 347 18.87 -3.32 3.49
CA LEU A 347 19.47 -3.28 2.16
C LEU A 347 20.76 -2.44 2.08
N LYS A 348 20.97 -1.52 3.03
CA LYS A 348 22.07 -0.55 2.97
C LYS A 348 23.43 -1.24 3.02
N GLY A 349 24.19 -1.09 1.93
CA GLY A 349 25.61 -1.44 1.87
C GLY A 349 25.91 -2.94 1.79
N LEU A 350 24.92 -3.77 1.47
CA LEU A 350 25.15 -5.20 1.16
C LEU A 350 26.07 -5.33 -0.07
N PRO A 351 27.13 -6.15 -0.01
CA PRO A 351 27.97 -6.40 -1.17
C PRO A 351 27.21 -7.22 -2.21
N ARG A 352 27.41 -6.99 -3.51
CA ARG A 352 26.85 -7.87 -4.54
C ARG A 352 27.52 -9.26 -4.48
N ALA A 353 26.84 -10.37 -4.78
CA ALA A 353 25.47 -10.50 -5.27
C ALA A 353 24.45 -10.80 -4.14
N TYR A 354 23.94 -12.03 -4.03
CA TYR A 354 23.01 -12.46 -2.99
C TYR A 354 23.70 -12.59 -1.63
N ASN A 355 23.03 -12.13 -0.57
CA ASN A 355 23.44 -12.34 0.82
C ASN A 355 22.23 -12.79 1.63
N ARG A 356 22.44 -13.57 2.69
CA ARG A 356 21.35 -14.11 3.51
C ARG A 356 20.56 -13.03 4.24
N ASP A 357 21.14 -11.84 4.43
CA ASP A 357 20.45 -10.65 4.94
C ASP A 357 19.13 -10.37 4.22
N LEU A 358 19.05 -10.70 2.92
CA LEU A 358 17.83 -10.53 2.10
C LEU A 358 16.63 -11.36 2.58
N GLN A 359 16.85 -12.44 3.34
CA GLN A 359 15.78 -13.25 3.96
C GLN A 359 14.98 -12.44 4.99
N ARG A 360 15.57 -11.37 5.57
CA ARG A 360 14.88 -10.48 6.51
C ARG A 360 14.16 -9.31 5.82
N ALA A 361 14.42 -9.08 4.53
CA ALA A 361 13.89 -7.92 3.81
C ALA A 361 12.39 -8.05 3.51
N THR A 362 11.91 -9.25 3.21
CA THR A 362 10.54 -9.51 2.73
C THR A 362 9.47 -9.26 3.78
N THR A 363 9.73 -9.64 5.04
CA THR A 363 8.78 -9.44 6.16
C THR A 363 8.31 -7.99 6.28
N HIS A 364 9.23 -7.03 6.14
CA HIS A 364 8.88 -5.60 6.19
C HIS A 364 7.88 -5.18 5.10
N ALA A 365 7.99 -5.77 3.91
CA ALA A 365 7.09 -5.48 2.80
C ALA A 365 5.72 -6.14 3.01
N TRP A 366 5.69 -7.41 3.43
CA TRP A 366 4.47 -8.17 3.68
C TRP A 366 3.62 -7.58 4.81
N GLU A 367 4.23 -7.29 5.97
CA GLU A 367 3.51 -6.66 7.08
C GLU A 367 2.95 -5.29 6.67
N THR A 368 3.66 -4.54 5.83
CA THR A 368 3.18 -3.24 5.36
C THR A 368 2.03 -3.37 4.36
N VAL A 369 2.11 -4.28 3.38
CA VAL A 369 1.03 -4.42 2.40
C VAL A 369 -0.25 -4.92 3.05
N ASP A 370 -0.18 -5.87 3.99
CA ASP A 370 -1.34 -6.38 4.70
C ASP A 370 -2.02 -5.28 5.52
N ALA A 371 -1.26 -4.59 6.37
CA ALA A 371 -1.80 -3.57 7.26
C ALA A 371 -2.37 -2.37 6.51
N VAL A 372 -1.73 -1.94 5.42
CA VAL A 372 -2.19 -0.77 4.64
C VAL A 372 -3.41 -1.13 3.80
N THR A 373 -3.49 -2.33 3.24
CA THR A 373 -4.65 -2.80 2.48
C THR A 373 -5.87 -2.86 3.39
N GLU A 374 -5.76 -3.50 4.56
CA GLU A 374 -6.84 -3.55 5.57
C GLU A 374 -7.27 -2.15 6.02
N ALA A 375 -6.31 -1.26 6.31
CA ALA A 375 -6.61 0.12 6.70
C ALA A 375 -7.35 0.90 5.60
N SER A 376 -7.04 0.62 4.32
CA SER A 376 -7.68 1.26 3.17
C SER A 376 -9.14 0.83 3.05
N GLU A 377 -9.43 -0.46 3.20
CA GLU A 377 -10.80 -1.00 3.21
C GLU A 377 -11.65 -0.42 4.34
N VAL A 378 -11.08 -0.38 5.56
CA VAL A 378 -11.74 0.19 6.74
C VAL A 378 -12.03 1.68 6.54
N ALA A 379 -11.07 2.44 6.02
CA ALA A 379 -11.25 3.86 5.75
C ALA A 379 -12.32 4.11 4.66
N ALA A 380 -12.32 3.30 3.58
CA ALA A 380 -13.30 3.39 2.51
C ALA A 380 -14.72 3.19 3.04
N GLY A 381 -14.95 2.11 3.77
CA GLY A 381 -16.25 1.80 4.35
C GLY A 381 -16.72 2.82 5.39
N ALA A 382 -15.81 3.28 6.26
CA ALA A 382 -16.13 4.29 7.27
C ALA A 382 -16.59 5.61 6.64
N VAL A 383 -15.94 6.04 5.55
CA VAL A 383 -16.31 7.26 4.82
C VAL A 383 -17.60 7.06 4.02
N ALA A 384 -17.74 5.93 3.31
CA ALA A 384 -18.91 5.63 2.49
C ALA A 384 -20.22 5.56 3.29
N THR A 385 -20.14 5.16 4.56
CA THR A 385 -21.30 4.98 5.44
C THR A 385 -21.48 6.10 6.46
N ALA A 386 -20.61 7.09 6.45
CA ALA A 386 -20.68 8.22 7.37
C ALA A 386 -21.90 9.10 7.06
N THR A 387 -22.62 9.54 8.10
CA THR A 387 -23.74 10.47 7.96
C THR A 387 -23.30 11.87 8.34
N TRP A 388 -23.33 12.80 7.37
CA TRP A 388 -22.95 14.20 7.58
C TRP A 388 -24.10 15.01 8.16
N ASN A 389 -23.83 15.74 9.24
CA ASN A 389 -24.82 16.56 9.93
C ASN A 389 -24.88 17.96 9.30
N GLU A 390 -25.68 18.11 8.25
CA GLU A 390 -25.76 19.33 7.45
C GLU A 390 -26.13 20.58 8.29
N GLU A 391 -27.04 20.43 9.25
CA GLU A 391 -27.46 21.55 10.11
C GLU A 391 -26.30 22.04 10.99
N THR A 392 -25.55 21.11 11.59
CA THR A 392 -24.41 21.46 12.46
C THR A 392 -23.26 22.04 11.64
N LEU A 393 -22.97 21.45 10.48
CA LEU A 393 -21.95 21.94 9.56
C LEU A 393 -22.27 23.35 9.05
N ALA A 394 -23.52 23.60 8.62
CA ALA A 394 -23.94 24.91 8.13
C ALA A 394 -23.89 25.99 9.23
N ALA A 395 -24.30 25.66 10.46
CA ALA A 395 -24.20 26.57 11.60
C ALA A 395 -22.74 26.96 11.89
N GLU A 396 -21.85 25.97 11.94
CA GLU A 396 -20.42 26.16 12.22
C GLU A 396 -19.67 26.86 11.08
N ALA A 397 -20.10 26.67 9.84
CA ALA A 397 -19.56 27.40 8.71
C ALA A 397 -19.81 28.91 8.80
N GLY A 398 -20.86 29.36 9.50
CA GLY A 398 -21.15 30.78 9.73
C GLY A 398 -20.47 31.39 10.96
N GLU A 399 -19.85 30.58 11.82
CA GLU A 399 -19.23 31.08 13.06
C GLU A 399 -17.90 31.81 12.82
N GLY A 400 -17.54 32.70 13.74
CA GLY A 400 -16.21 33.33 13.77
C GLY A 400 -15.91 34.27 12.60
N PHE A 401 -16.94 34.75 11.89
CA PHE A 401 -16.80 35.61 10.72
C PHE A 401 -15.95 34.98 9.60
N SER A 402 -16.12 33.68 9.38
CA SER A 402 -15.44 32.88 8.35
C SER A 402 -15.60 33.42 6.91
N THR A 403 -16.64 34.23 6.65
CA THR A 403 -16.91 34.88 5.36
C THR A 403 -16.14 36.18 5.16
N ALA A 404 -15.40 36.66 6.16
CA ALA A 404 -14.59 37.88 6.14
C ALA A 404 -13.75 38.05 4.86
N THR A 405 -13.06 36.99 4.43
CA THR A 405 -12.24 37.07 3.21
C THR A 405 -13.10 37.30 1.96
N GLY A 406 -14.28 36.68 1.87
CA GLY A 406 -15.19 36.87 0.74
C GLY A 406 -15.67 38.32 0.65
N VAL A 407 -15.96 38.96 1.79
CA VAL A 407 -16.29 40.39 1.85
C VAL A 407 -15.11 41.25 1.40
N ALA A 408 -13.90 40.95 1.88
CA ALA A 408 -12.71 41.70 1.47
C ALA A 408 -12.42 41.57 -0.05
N ASP A 409 -12.61 40.37 -0.61
CA ASP A 409 -12.46 40.10 -2.04
C ASP A 409 -13.52 40.86 -2.86
N LEU A 410 -14.78 40.88 -2.41
CA LEU A 410 -15.86 41.65 -3.04
C LEU A 410 -15.53 43.15 -3.09
N LEU A 411 -15.10 43.71 -1.97
CA LEU A 411 -14.71 45.12 -1.89
C LEU A 411 -13.52 45.43 -2.80
N ALA A 412 -12.54 44.54 -2.85
CA ALA A 412 -11.40 44.68 -3.74
C ALA A 412 -11.80 44.60 -5.23
N ALA A 413 -12.72 43.70 -5.57
CA ALA A 413 -13.28 43.60 -6.92
C ALA A 413 -14.03 44.87 -7.35
N ASN A 414 -14.57 45.64 -6.40
CA ASN A 414 -15.23 46.92 -6.63
C ASN A 414 -14.30 48.15 -6.50
N GLY A 415 -12.98 47.93 -6.55
CA GLY A 415 -11.99 49.00 -6.75
C GLY A 415 -11.29 49.49 -5.49
N LEU A 416 -11.60 48.94 -4.31
CA LEU A 416 -10.81 49.22 -3.11
C LEU A 416 -9.47 48.44 -3.15
N PRO A 417 -8.35 49.02 -2.69
CA PRO A 417 -7.15 48.23 -2.45
C PRO A 417 -7.43 47.13 -1.42
N PHE A 418 -7.02 45.88 -1.69
CA PHE A 418 -7.30 44.74 -0.81
C PHE A 418 -6.91 44.96 0.65
N ARG A 419 -5.78 45.66 0.91
CA ARG A 419 -5.37 45.98 2.30
C ARG A 419 -6.34 46.89 3.03
N THR A 420 -6.96 47.83 2.32
CA THR A 420 -7.99 48.70 2.86
C THR A 420 -9.28 47.91 3.11
N ALA A 421 -9.69 47.07 2.15
CA ALA A 421 -10.82 46.16 2.34
C ALA A 421 -10.62 45.21 3.54
N HIS A 422 -9.43 44.65 3.69
CA HIS A 422 -9.08 43.79 4.82
C HIS A 422 -9.09 44.56 6.16
N GLU A 423 -8.61 45.81 6.20
CA GLU A 423 -8.67 46.65 7.40
C GLU A 423 -10.12 46.93 7.83
N LEU A 424 -11.00 47.24 6.88
CA LEU A 424 -12.43 47.41 7.12
C LEU A 424 -13.06 46.17 7.74
N VAL A 425 -12.82 45.01 7.12
CA VAL A 425 -13.35 43.73 7.59
C VAL A 425 -12.78 43.37 8.97
N ALA A 426 -11.52 43.67 9.25
CA ALA A 426 -10.93 43.43 10.57
C ALA A 426 -11.59 44.29 11.66
N ILE A 427 -11.89 45.57 11.39
CA ILE A 427 -12.63 46.43 12.31
C ILE A 427 -14.06 45.93 12.49
N ALA A 428 -14.73 45.51 11.42
CA ALA A 428 -16.09 44.98 11.49
C ALA A 428 -16.16 43.67 12.29
N ALA A 429 -15.13 42.82 12.21
CA ALA A 429 -15.02 41.58 12.97
C ALA A 429 -15.07 41.81 14.50
N GLU A 430 -14.48 42.91 14.98
CA GLU A 430 -14.49 43.28 16.40
C GLU A 430 -15.85 43.86 16.86
N ASN A 431 -16.71 44.27 15.92
CA ASN A 431 -17.89 45.09 16.18
C ASN A 431 -19.23 44.44 15.77
N GLY A 432 -19.24 43.14 15.50
CA GLY A 432 -20.48 42.38 15.24
C GLY A 432 -20.46 41.55 13.97
N ALA A 433 -19.50 41.79 13.06
CA ALA A 433 -19.32 41.00 11.85
C ALA A 433 -20.55 40.99 10.90
N ASP A 434 -21.36 42.05 10.95
CA ASP A 434 -22.53 42.27 10.10
C ASP A 434 -22.34 43.50 9.18
N TYR A 435 -23.34 43.78 8.35
CA TYR A 435 -23.32 44.92 7.44
C TYR A 435 -23.19 46.26 8.18
N ASP A 436 -23.87 46.44 9.31
CA ASP A 436 -23.80 47.69 10.11
C ASP A 436 -22.39 47.93 10.67
N ALA A 437 -21.69 46.87 11.08
CA ALA A 437 -20.29 46.93 11.49
C ALA A 437 -19.36 47.27 10.31
N LEU A 438 -19.62 46.73 9.12
CA LEU A 438 -18.87 47.05 7.89
C LEU A 438 -19.10 48.49 7.44
N GLU A 439 -20.34 49.00 7.48
CA GLU A 439 -20.67 50.40 7.17
C GLU A 439 -20.00 51.36 8.17
N SER A 440 -20.00 51.01 9.45
CA SER A 440 -19.31 51.78 10.49
C SER A 440 -17.79 51.82 10.25
N ALA A 441 -17.19 50.69 9.89
CA ALA A 441 -15.78 50.61 9.53
C ALA A 441 -15.48 51.44 8.27
N ALA A 442 -16.37 51.40 7.26
CA ALA A 442 -16.24 52.19 6.03
C ALA A 442 -16.20 53.69 6.33
N GLN A 443 -17.11 54.15 7.18
CA GLN A 443 -17.14 55.54 7.60
C GLN A 443 -15.89 55.96 8.37
N GLU A 444 -15.24 55.05 9.11
CA GLU A 444 -13.99 55.30 9.85
C GLU A 444 -12.75 55.34 8.93
N VAL A 445 -12.58 54.34 8.07
CA VAL A 445 -11.36 54.14 7.26
C VAL A 445 -11.41 54.92 5.94
N LEU A 446 -12.55 54.93 5.27
CA LEU A 446 -12.74 55.58 3.97
C LEU A 446 -13.26 57.02 4.12
N GLY A 447 -14.00 57.30 5.20
CA GLY A 447 -14.65 58.59 5.42
C GLY A 447 -15.96 58.77 4.64
N GLU A 448 -16.44 57.72 3.97
CA GLU A 448 -17.69 57.68 3.20
C GLU A 448 -18.42 56.35 3.40
N SER A 449 -19.66 56.29 2.94
CA SER A 449 -20.51 55.10 3.05
C SER A 449 -20.00 53.96 2.16
N LEU A 450 -20.14 52.72 2.63
CA LEU A 450 -19.80 51.51 1.89
C LEU A 450 -20.59 51.42 0.57
N ASP A 451 -21.81 51.97 0.55
CA ASP A 451 -22.70 52.05 -0.61
C ASP A 451 -22.11 52.81 -1.79
N ALA A 452 -21.10 53.65 -1.55
CA ALA A 452 -20.37 54.33 -2.62
C ALA A 452 -19.52 53.36 -3.45
N HIS A 453 -19.19 52.19 -2.91
CA HIS A 453 -18.32 51.20 -3.51
C HIS A 453 -19.06 49.94 -3.96
N VAL A 454 -20.03 49.46 -3.19
CA VAL A 454 -20.69 48.17 -3.41
C VAL A 454 -22.16 48.24 -3.01
N ASP A 455 -23.00 47.47 -3.70
CA ASP A 455 -24.42 47.33 -3.35
C ASP A 455 -24.57 46.64 -1.98
N PRO A 456 -25.35 47.18 -1.02
CA PRO A 456 -25.65 46.53 0.25
C PRO A 456 -26.04 45.05 0.11
N ALA A 457 -26.87 44.73 -0.89
CA ALA A 457 -27.32 43.35 -1.11
C ALA A 457 -26.17 42.43 -1.49
N ALA A 458 -25.15 42.92 -2.22
CA ALA A 458 -23.96 42.13 -2.54
C ALA A 458 -23.09 41.89 -1.31
N VAL A 459 -23.06 42.82 -0.35
CA VAL A 459 -22.35 42.63 0.93
C VAL A 459 -23.07 41.61 1.80
N GLU A 460 -24.39 41.70 1.93
CA GLU A 460 -25.21 40.68 2.61
C GLU A 460 -25.01 39.30 1.98
N ASP A 461 -24.92 39.24 0.66
CA ASP A 461 -24.64 38.00 -0.07
C ASP A 461 -23.24 37.46 0.23
N ALA A 462 -22.22 38.30 0.33
CA ALA A 462 -20.87 37.87 0.70
C ALA A 462 -20.74 37.41 2.16
N LEU A 463 -21.64 37.88 3.03
CA LEU A 463 -21.72 37.46 4.44
C LEU A 463 -22.39 36.10 4.62
N ASP A 464 -23.21 35.67 3.67
CA ASP A 464 -23.86 34.35 3.65
C ASP A 464 -22.84 33.24 3.29
N PRO A 465 -22.65 32.21 4.15
CA PRO A 465 -21.67 31.15 3.88
C PRO A 465 -21.90 30.38 2.57
N ALA A 466 -23.14 30.10 2.20
CA ALA A 466 -23.45 29.35 0.99
C ALA A 466 -23.16 30.17 -0.26
N LYS A 467 -23.49 31.46 -0.26
CA LYS A 467 -23.14 32.38 -1.34
C LYS A 467 -21.63 32.65 -1.41
N SER A 468 -20.94 32.71 -0.26
CA SER A 468 -19.48 32.80 -0.19
C SER A 468 -18.79 31.57 -0.82
N VAL A 469 -19.34 30.37 -0.61
CA VAL A 469 -18.89 29.15 -1.30
C VAL A 469 -19.16 29.25 -2.80
N ALA A 470 -20.37 29.63 -3.20
CA ALA A 470 -20.76 29.73 -4.60
C ALA A 470 -19.91 30.73 -5.40
N SER A 471 -19.45 31.82 -4.77
CA SER A 471 -18.57 32.80 -5.41
C SER A 471 -17.13 32.32 -5.60
N ARG A 472 -16.74 31.20 -5.00
CA ARG A 472 -15.40 30.59 -5.17
C ARG A 472 -15.42 29.57 -6.31
N ASP A 473 -15.74 30.05 -7.51
CA ASP A 473 -15.95 29.27 -8.74
C ASP A 473 -14.69 29.06 -9.59
N SER A 474 -13.52 29.44 -9.07
CA SER A 474 -12.24 29.17 -9.73
C SER A 474 -11.96 27.67 -9.82
N GLN A 475 -11.10 27.28 -10.77
CA GLN A 475 -10.70 25.88 -10.93
C GLN A 475 -10.13 25.32 -9.62
N GLY A 476 -10.71 24.23 -9.14
CA GLY A 476 -10.36 23.61 -7.86
C GLY A 476 -11.05 24.24 -6.64
N GLY A 477 -11.94 25.21 -6.83
CA GLY A 477 -12.72 25.83 -5.76
C GLY A 477 -13.91 24.98 -5.28
N PRO A 478 -14.54 25.36 -4.16
CA PRO A 478 -15.65 24.63 -3.55
C PRO A 478 -17.03 24.94 -4.14
N ALA A 479 -17.15 25.88 -5.09
CA ALA A 479 -18.43 26.16 -5.71
C ALA A 479 -19.00 24.90 -6.38
N PRO A 480 -20.33 24.64 -6.31
CA PRO A 480 -20.92 23.39 -6.83
C PRO A 480 -20.58 23.09 -8.30
N GLU A 481 -20.52 24.10 -9.16
CA GLU A 481 -20.13 23.93 -10.56
C GLU A 481 -18.64 23.54 -10.73
N ALA A 482 -17.75 24.13 -9.92
CA ALA A 482 -16.32 23.81 -9.93
C ALA A 482 -16.05 22.40 -9.37
N VAL A 483 -16.82 21.99 -8.36
CA VAL A 483 -16.81 20.62 -7.82
C VAL A 483 -17.34 19.62 -8.83
N ALA A 484 -18.41 19.94 -9.56
CA ALA A 484 -18.95 19.08 -10.62
C ALA A 484 -17.91 18.81 -11.73
N ALA A 485 -17.16 19.84 -12.15
CA ALA A 485 -16.07 19.66 -13.12
C ALA A 485 -14.91 18.80 -12.58
N GLN A 486 -14.62 18.89 -11.28
CA GLN A 486 -13.64 18.02 -10.63
C GLN A 486 -14.11 16.56 -10.58
N LEU A 487 -15.38 16.33 -10.26
CA LEU A 487 -15.99 14.99 -10.24
C LEU A 487 -15.94 14.33 -11.62
N GLU A 488 -16.22 15.07 -12.69
CA GLU A 488 -16.10 14.56 -14.07
C GLU A 488 -14.68 14.04 -14.35
N SER A 489 -13.66 14.88 -14.09
CA SER A 489 -12.25 14.47 -14.26
C SER A 489 -11.86 13.31 -13.33
N THR A 490 -12.42 13.26 -12.12
CA THR A 490 -12.20 12.19 -11.15
C THR A 490 -12.74 10.85 -11.66
N HIS A 491 -13.96 10.83 -12.21
CA HIS A 491 -14.57 9.61 -12.75
C HIS A 491 -13.81 9.10 -13.99
N GLU A 492 -13.37 9.99 -14.88
CA GLU A 492 -12.55 9.60 -16.04
C GLU A 492 -11.22 8.97 -15.62
N ALA A 493 -10.53 9.57 -14.65
CA ALA A 493 -9.28 9.03 -14.12
C ALA A 493 -9.49 7.70 -13.39
N LEU A 494 -10.55 7.58 -12.60
CA LEU A 494 -10.90 6.35 -11.89
C LEU A 494 -11.16 5.20 -12.87
N ALA A 495 -11.99 5.42 -13.89
CA ALA A 495 -12.28 4.41 -14.92
C ALA A 495 -11.01 3.97 -15.67
N THR A 496 -10.07 4.89 -15.93
CA THR A 496 -8.78 4.58 -16.56
C THR A 496 -7.91 3.67 -15.67
N ASP A 497 -7.89 3.94 -14.37
CA ASP A 497 -7.10 3.16 -13.41
C ASP A 497 -7.74 1.78 -13.15
N GLU A 498 -9.08 1.70 -13.08
CA GLU A 498 -9.85 0.45 -13.03
C GLU A 498 -9.61 -0.43 -14.26
N GLU A 499 -9.67 0.15 -15.47
CA GLU A 499 -9.34 -0.56 -16.70
C GLU A 499 -7.88 -1.05 -16.68
N THR A 500 -6.97 -0.25 -16.14
CA THR A 500 -5.56 -0.66 -16.00
C THR A 500 -5.41 -1.84 -15.03
N LEU A 501 -6.10 -1.82 -13.90
CA LEU A 501 -6.12 -2.92 -12.93
C LEU A 501 -6.70 -4.20 -13.57
N ALA A 502 -7.87 -4.10 -14.20
CA ALA A 502 -8.54 -5.22 -14.85
C ALA A 502 -7.66 -5.85 -15.95
N ASN A 503 -7.06 -5.03 -16.82
CA ASN A 503 -6.16 -5.53 -17.86
C ASN A 503 -4.95 -6.27 -17.30
N ARG A 504 -4.43 -5.85 -16.13
CA ARG A 504 -3.31 -6.55 -15.47
C ARG A 504 -3.77 -7.87 -14.87
N ALA A 505 -4.92 -7.90 -14.20
CA ALA A 505 -5.50 -9.13 -13.67
C ALA A 505 -5.79 -10.15 -14.78
N ASP A 506 -6.46 -9.72 -15.86
CA ASP A 506 -6.76 -10.54 -17.04
C ASP A 506 -5.48 -11.10 -17.68
N ALA A 507 -4.41 -10.31 -17.74
CA ALA A 507 -3.13 -10.75 -18.29
C ALA A 507 -2.48 -11.85 -17.44
N LEU A 508 -2.57 -11.76 -16.11
CA LEU A 508 -2.08 -12.77 -15.18
C LEU A 508 -2.92 -14.05 -15.23
N GLU A 509 -4.26 -13.93 -15.27
CA GLU A 509 -5.17 -15.08 -15.43
C GLU A 509 -4.89 -15.79 -16.75
N ALA A 510 -4.76 -15.04 -17.85
CA ALA A 510 -4.40 -15.62 -19.14
C ALA A 510 -3.02 -16.30 -19.13
N ALA A 511 -2.06 -15.81 -18.35
CA ALA A 511 -0.75 -16.45 -18.21
C ALA A 511 -0.84 -17.75 -17.41
N HIS A 512 -1.59 -17.74 -16.31
CA HIS A 512 -1.88 -18.93 -15.52
C HIS A 512 -2.56 -20.02 -16.38
N ASP A 513 -3.59 -19.66 -17.16
CA ASP A 513 -4.25 -20.59 -18.08
C ASP A 513 -3.31 -21.15 -19.14
N ARG A 514 -2.41 -20.31 -19.68
CA ARG A 514 -1.36 -20.77 -20.61
C ARG A 514 -0.44 -21.78 -19.93
N LEU A 515 0.08 -21.46 -18.75
CA LEU A 515 0.95 -22.38 -18.01
C LEU A 515 0.26 -23.71 -17.73
N ARG A 516 -0.98 -23.70 -17.24
CA ARG A 516 -1.74 -24.93 -17.00
C ARG A 516 -1.99 -25.72 -18.29
N ALA A 517 -2.27 -25.07 -19.41
CA ALA A 517 -2.40 -25.74 -20.70
C ALA A 517 -1.11 -26.43 -21.16
N GLU A 518 0.04 -25.77 -20.99
CA GLU A 518 1.34 -26.35 -21.32
C GLU A 518 1.70 -27.51 -20.39
N VAL A 519 1.46 -27.37 -19.09
CA VAL A 519 1.66 -28.43 -18.09
C VAL A 519 0.85 -29.67 -18.47
N ASN A 520 -0.44 -29.51 -18.81
CA ASN A 520 -1.32 -30.60 -19.27
C ASN A 520 -0.84 -31.29 -20.56
N GLY A 521 0.08 -30.69 -21.33
CA GLY A 521 0.71 -31.34 -22.47
C GLY A 521 1.70 -32.45 -22.07
N TYR A 522 2.20 -32.43 -20.83
CA TYR A 522 3.18 -33.38 -20.30
C TYR A 522 2.59 -34.43 -19.36
N VAL A 523 1.41 -34.17 -18.76
CA VAL A 523 0.79 -35.04 -17.73
C VAL A 523 -0.22 -36.04 -18.30
#